data_AF-A0A6J2TKQ1-F1
#
_entry.id   AF-A0A6J2TKQ1-F1
#
_cell.length_a   1.000
_cell.length_b   1.000
_cell.length_c   1.000
_cell.angle_alpha   90.00
_cell.angle_beta   90.00
_cell.angle_gamma   90.00
#
_symmetry.space_group_name_H-M   'P 1'
#
loop_
_entity.id
_entity.type
_entity.pdbx_description
1 polymer ?
#
loop_
_entity_poly.entity_id
_entity_poly.type
_entity_poly.pdbx_seq_one_letter_code
_entity_poly.pdbx_strand_id
1 'polypeptide(L)'
;MTEKNVDSIEVPHFKYEQFQEVLRALPVDDLWSFAENEEDVDKLCEDFLTIVRRKLSLEEVSSLYTISIMVYLLGPTRDLANRYGQRVQLLGNCFNYSDTLKPTMIDYATRNMLQHFKLANKQDEAQTDYMLQLLQVIPHMLVASETGKMISFGLLRAFIAELSGSGQPIIMHIYRNITELWYMIKQINLDTVLEEWPLRKIYILTKSFALLMNSAAFGANTALKQAGYRGFELPANMADIKKWFDTLRNKIEEKHKDNKAGKNLVRLIDFNILMPETENEVGT
;
A
#
# COMPACT_ATOMS: atom_id res chain seq x y z
N MET A 1 2.25 21.64 -13.23
CA MET A 1 3.44 20.81 -12.93
C MET A 1 3.06 19.38 -13.27
N THR A 2 3.67 18.83 -14.31
CA THR A 2 3.29 17.56 -14.92
C THR A 2 3.92 16.39 -14.16
N GLU A 3 3.09 15.46 -13.66
CA GLU A 3 3.49 14.13 -13.21
C GLU A 3 4.25 13.43 -14.33
N LYS A 4 5.58 13.43 -14.26
CA LYS A 4 6.43 12.70 -15.19
C LYS A 4 6.40 11.22 -14.82
N ASN A 5 5.41 10.49 -15.37
CA ASN A 5 5.42 9.06 -15.70
C ASN A 5 6.36 8.19 -14.84
N VAL A 6 5.88 7.80 -13.64
CA VAL A 6 6.61 6.91 -12.72
C VAL A 6 6.38 5.43 -13.04
N ASP A 7 5.30 5.05 -13.73
CA ASP A 7 4.95 3.63 -13.84
C ASP A 7 5.11 3.08 -15.26
N SER A 8 6.28 2.52 -15.51
CA SER A 8 6.53 1.60 -16.63
C SER A 8 6.37 0.12 -16.25
N ILE A 9 6.04 -0.14 -14.98
CA ILE A 9 5.70 -1.48 -14.50
C ILE A 9 4.20 -1.58 -14.64
N GLU A 10 3.77 -2.52 -15.49
CA GLU A 10 2.37 -2.77 -15.73
C GLU A 10 1.74 -3.33 -14.44
N VAL A 11 0.69 -2.65 -13.98
CA VAL A 11 -0.12 -3.13 -12.86
C VAL A 11 -1.33 -3.84 -13.45
N PRO A 12 -1.60 -5.10 -13.05
CA PRO A 12 -2.75 -5.83 -13.55
C PRO A 12 -4.06 -5.15 -13.12
N HIS A 13 -4.97 -5.04 -14.07
CA HIS A 13 -6.30 -4.49 -13.83
C HIS A 13 -7.08 -5.40 -12.86
N PHE A 14 -7.67 -4.79 -11.83
CA PHE A 14 -8.58 -5.49 -10.93
C PHE A 14 -9.93 -5.72 -11.62
N LYS A 15 -10.39 -6.96 -11.64
CA LYS A 15 -11.56 -7.41 -12.39
C LYS A 15 -12.79 -7.58 -11.50
N TYR A 16 -13.98 -7.50 -12.11
CA TYR A 16 -15.24 -7.72 -11.40
C TYR A 16 -15.36 -9.12 -10.82
N GLU A 17 -14.84 -10.15 -11.49
CA GLU A 17 -14.87 -11.51 -10.97
C GLU A 17 -14.06 -11.65 -9.69
N GLN A 18 -12.94 -10.91 -9.58
CA GLN A 18 -12.11 -10.85 -8.38
C GLN A 18 -12.84 -10.13 -7.24
N PHE A 19 -13.54 -9.04 -7.55
CA PHE A 19 -14.40 -8.33 -6.59
C PHE A 19 -15.52 -9.23 -6.06
N GLN A 20 -16.22 -9.94 -6.95
CA GLN A 20 -17.29 -10.87 -6.59
C GLN A 20 -16.78 -12.06 -5.76
N GLU A 21 -15.61 -12.61 -6.08
CA GLU A 21 -14.99 -13.68 -5.28
C GLU A 21 -14.76 -13.21 -3.84
N VAL A 22 -14.28 -11.99 -3.66
CA VAL A 22 -14.07 -11.41 -2.33
C VAL A 22 -15.39 -11.14 -1.63
N LEU A 23 -16.37 -10.52 -2.29
CA LEU A 23 -17.67 -10.23 -1.68
C LEU A 23 -18.31 -11.49 -1.09
N ARG A 24 -18.24 -12.63 -1.79
CA ARG A 24 -18.76 -13.92 -1.32
C ARG A 24 -18.00 -14.51 -0.14
N ALA A 25 -16.74 -14.09 0.06
CA ALA A 25 -15.89 -14.55 1.15
C ALA A 25 -15.96 -13.64 2.38
N LEU A 26 -16.45 -12.41 2.22
CA LEU A 26 -16.67 -11.52 3.34
C LEU A 26 -17.76 -12.08 4.26
N PRO A 27 -17.69 -11.78 5.57
CA PRO A 27 -18.71 -12.16 6.54
C PRO A 27 -20.10 -11.72 6.06
N VAL A 28 -20.96 -12.71 5.79
CA VAL A 28 -22.27 -12.49 5.15
C VAL A 28 -23.27 -12.04 6.19
N ASP A 29 -23.38 -10.73 6.33
CA ASP A 29 -24.67 -10.09 6.55
C ASP A 29 -25.28 -9.80 5.17
N ASP A 30 -26.62 -9.81 5.02
CA ASP A 30 -27.33 -9.40 3.78
C ASP A 30 -26.94 -7.99 3.29
N LEU A 31 -26.12 -7.28 4.05
CA LEU A 31 -25.61 -5.93 3.83
C LEU A 31 -24.89 -5.75 2.48
N TRP A 32 -24.20 -6.78 1.97
CA TRP A 32 -23.40 -6.68 0.73
C TRP A 32 -24.10 -7.26 -0.51
N SER A 33 -25.28 -7.85 -0.34
CA SER A 33 -25.99 -8.61 -1.39
C SER A 33 -26.27 -7.79 -2.65
N PHE A 34 -26.50 -6.48 -2.52
CA PHE A 34 -26.74 -5.58 -3.65
C PHE A 34 -25.57 -5.53 -4.64
N ALA A 35 -24.33 -5.83 -4.18
CA ALA A 35 -23.12 -5.72 -4.98
C ALA A 35 -22.75 -7.01 -5.73
N GLU A 36 -23.43 -8.14 -5.47
CA GLU A 36 -23.05 -9.45 -6.04
C GLU A 36 -23.15 -9.50 -7.56
N ASN A 37 -24.12 -8.79 -8.14
CA ASN A 37 -24.41 -8.78 -9.58
C ASN A 37 -24.36 -7.37 -10.18
N GLU A 38 -23.82 -6.39 -9.44
CA GLU A 38 -23.74 -5.01 -9.90
C GLU A 38 -22.39 -4.74 -10.56
N GLU A 39 -22.43 -4.34 -11.83
CA GLU A 39 -21.24 -4.00 -12.62
C GLU A 39 -21.09 -2.47 -12.78
N ASP A 40 -22.12 -1.68 -12.48
CA ASP A 40 -22.03 -0.23 -12.48
C ASP A 40 -21.28 0.26 -11.24
N VAL A 41 -20.02 0.68 -11.43
CA VAL A 41 -19.17 1.17 -10.33
C VAL A 41 -19.74 2.43 -9.69
N ASP A 42 -20.42 3.29 -10.44
CA ASP A 42 -20.96 4.54 -9.90
C ASP A 42 -22.13 4.21 -8.95
N LYS A 43 -22.98 3.26 -9.34
CA LYS A 43 -24.03 2.72 -8.48
C LYS A 43 -23.47 1.99 -7.25
N LEU A 44 -22.43 1.16 -7.42
CA LEU A 44 -21.73 0.55 -6.28
C LEU A 44 -21.24 1.62 -5.30
N CYS A 45 -20.63 2.70 -5.80
CA CYS A 45 -20.18 3.81 -4.97
C CYS A 45 -21.33 4.45 -4.17
N GLU A 46 -22.45 4.74 -4.81
CA GLU A 46 -23.64 5.34 -4.16
C GLU A 46 -24.24 4.42 -3.08
N ASP A 47 -24.37 3.14 -3.38
CA ASP A 47 -24.94 2.16 -2.46
C ASP A 47 -24.01 1.94 -1.24
N PHE A 48 -22.69 1.83 -1.45
CA PHE A 48 -21.74 1.76 -0.33
C PHE A 48 -21.69 3.04 0.50
N LEU A 49 -21.81 4.23 -0.12
CA LEU A 49 -21.91 5.49 0.60
C LEU A 49 -23.15 5.56 1.49
N THR A 50 -24.24 4.89 1.10
CA THR A 50 -25.43 4.75 1.93
C THR A 50 -25.18 3.86 3.14
N ILE A 51 -24.37 2.81 3.00
CA ILE A 51 -23.99 1.91 4.10
C ILE A 51 -23.08 2.61 5.11
N VAL A 52 -22.14 3.45 4.66
CA VAL A 52 -21.25 4.24 5.53
C VAL A 52 -22.04 5.09 6.55
N ARG A 53 -23.31 5.41 6.29
CA ARG A 53 -24.16 6.18 7.21
C ARG A 53 -24.79 5.35 8.32
N ARG A 54 -24.69 4.01 8.26
CA ARG A 54 -25.26 3.09 9.25
C ARG A 54 -24.29 2.88 10.41
N LYS A 55 -24.80 2.32 11.51
CA LYS A 55 -23.96 1.83 12.60
C LYS A 55 -23.48 0.42 12.27
N LEU A 56 -22.17 0.27 12.11
CA LEU A 56 -21.50 -0.93 11.66
C LEU A 56 -20.67 -1.52 12.81
N SER A 57 -20.61 -2.84 12.87
CA SER A 57 -19.68 -3.61 13.70
C SER A 57 -18.24 -3.47 13.19
N LEU A 58 -17.27 -3.89 13.99
CA LEU A 58 -15.85 -3.87 13.58
C LEU A 58 -15.59 -4.72 12.32
N GLU A 59 -16.28 -5.84 12.19
CA GLU A 59 -16.15 -6.77 11.07
C GLU A 59 -16.71 -6.16 9.77
N GLU A 60 -17.88 -5.52 9.85
CA GLU A 60 -18.47 -4.78 8.73
C GLU A 60 -17.60 -3.57 8.32
N VAL A 61 -17.05 -2.83 9.29
CA VAL A 61 -16.13 -1.71 9.02
C VAL A 61 -14.84 -2.20 8.38
N SER A 62 -14.27 -3.31 8.86
CA SER A 62 -13.08 -3.92 8.25
C SER A 62 -13.34 -4.37 6.82
N SER A 63 -14.52 -4.93 6.55
CA SER A 63 -14.96 -5.34 5.22
C SER A 63 -15.09 -4.13 4.31
N LEU A 64 -15.69 -3.06 4.82
CA LEU A 64 -15.88 -1.79 4.10
C LEU A 64 -14.56 -1.15 3.67
N TYR A 65 -13.50 -1.18 4.51
CA TYR A 65 -12.17 -0.73 4.08
C TYR A 65 -11.67 -1.49 2.86
N THR A 66 -11.77 -2.82 2.88
CA THR A 66 -11.34 -3.70 1.78
C THR A 66 -12.14 -3.43 0.51
N ILE A 67 -13.48 -3.40 0.64
CA ILE A 67 -14.41 -3.11 -0.47
C ILE A 67 -14.10 -1.75 -1.10
N SER A 68 -13.90 -0.70 -0.30
CA SER A 68 -13.65 0.65 -0.83
C SER A 68 -12.42 0.71 -1.74
N ILE A 69 -11.37 -0.04 -1.41
CA ILE A 69 -10.16 -0.15 -2.23
C ILE A 69 -10.45 -0.95 -3.51
N MET A 70 -11.21 -2.04 -3.40
CA MET A 70 -11.56 -2.86 -4.57
C MET A 70 -12.43 -2.08 -5.57
N VAL A 71 -13.43 -1.36 -5.08
CA VAL A 71 -14.27 -0.46 -5.89
C VAL A 71 -13.43 0.65 -6.52
N TYR A 72 -12.45 1.19 -5.78
CA TYR A 72 -11.49 2.14 -6.34
C TYR A 72 -10.72 1.56 -7.53
N LEU A 73 -10.31 0.29 -7.45
CA LEU A 73 -9.52 -0.43 -8.45
C LEU A 73 -10.32 -0.98 -9.65
N LEU A 74 -11.66 -1.06 -9.57
CA LEU A 74 -12.49 -1.64 -10.62
C LEU A 74 -12.49 -0.83 -11.93
N GLY A 75 -12.02 -1.47 -13.01
CA GLY A 75 -12.23 -1.11 -14.41
C GLY A 75 -11.49 0.14 -14.95
N PRO A 76 -11.24 0.23 -16.27
CA PRO A 76 -10.75 1.45 -16.91
C PRO A 76 -11.90 2.46 -17.04
N THR A 77 -11.78 3.60 -16.37
CA THR A 77 -12.75 4.69 -16.50
C THR A 77 -12.67 5.27 -17.91
N ARG A 78 -13.71 5.05 -18.72
CA ARG A 78 -13.89 5.74 -20.02
C ARG A 78 -14.03 7.26 -19.90
N ASP A 79 -14.03 7.79 -18.68
CA ASP A 79 -14.06 9.22 -18.39
C ASP A 79 -13.34 9.50 -17.06
N LEU A 80 -12.02 9.70 -17.12
CA LEU A 80 -11.15 9.72 -15.93
C LEU A 80 -11.53 10.84 -14.94
N ALA A 81 -11.75 12.08 -15.39
CA ALA A 81 -11.70 13.24 -14.47
C ALA A 81 -12.87 13.32 -13.46
N ASN A 82 -14.09 12.97 -13.86
CA ASN A 82 -15.27 13.10 -12.98
C ASN A 82 -15.53 11.85 -12.10
N ARG A 83 -15.04 10.67 -12.50
CA ARG A 83 -15.36 9.39 -11.81
C ARG A 83 -14.36 8.99 -10.72
N TYR A 84 -13.13 9.50 -10.76
CA TYR A 84 -12.22 9.36 -9.61
C TYR A 84 -12.75 10.10 -8.36
N GLY A 85 -13.55 11.16 -8.53
CA GLY A 85 -14.10 11.92 -7.41
C GLY A 85 -14.96 11.09 -6.46
N GLN A 86 -15.92 10.32 -6.99
CA GLN A 86 -16.82 9.49 -6.16
C GLN A 86 -16.08 8.31 -5.51
N ARG A 87 -15.16 7.67 -6.23
CA ARG A 87 -14.35 6.57 -5.68
C ARG A 87 -13.42 7.05 -4.57
N VAL A 88 -12.76 8.20 -4.75
CA VAL A 88 -11.94 8.84 -3.72
C VAL A 88 -12.81 9.28 -2.54
N GLN A 89 -14.02 9.80 -2.80
CA GLN A 89 -14.97 10.15 -1.75
C GLN A 89 -15.40 8.91 -0.94
N LEU A 90 -15.73 7.80 -1.61
CA LEU A 90 -16.05 6.54 -0.93
C LEU A 90 -14.87 6.08 -0.07
N LEU A 91 -13.67 6.00 -0.65
CA LEU A 91 -12.44 5.67 0.07
C LEU A 91 -12.28 6.55 1.31
N GLY A 92 -12.34 7.87 1.14
CA GLY A 92 -12.23 8.85 2.22
C GLY A 92 -13.27 8.66 3.31
N ASN A 93 -14.54 8.48 2.95
CA ASN A 93 -15.63 8.29 3.89
C ASN A 93 -15.52 6.96 4.65
N CYS A 94 -15.12 5.88 3.98
CA CYS A 94 -14.88 4.59 4.63
C CYS A 94 -13.75 4.72 5.66
N PHE A 95 -12.57 5.23 5.27
CA PHE A 95 -11.43 5.37 6.18
C PHE A 95 -11.63 6.40 7.30
N ASN A 96 -12.56 7.35 7.15
CA ASN A 96 -12.98 8.28 8.20
C ASN A 96 -14.20 7.80 9.01
N TYR A 97 -14.70 6.57 8.78
CA TYR A 97 -15.85 6.05 9.50
C TYR A 97 -15.66 6.04 11.03
N SER A 98 -14.42 5.86 11.49
CA SER A 98 -14.05 5.92 12.90
C SER A 98 -12.87 6.87 13.11
N ASP A 99 -12.98 7.77 14.09
CA ASP A 99 -11.98 8.82 14.40
C ASP A 99 -10.57 8.25 14.51
N THR A 100 -10.38 7.11 15.18
CA THR A 100 -9.18 6.27 15.12
C THR A 100 -9.49 4.91 15.74
N LEU A 101 -9.25 3.81 15.01
CA LEU A 101 -9.39 2.46 15.56
C LEU A 101 -8.37 2.21 16.69
N LYS A 102 -8.53 1.13 17.47
CA LYS A 102 -7.46 0.68 18.37
C LYS A 102 -6.36 -0.04 17.57
N PRO A 103 -5.11 -0.04 18.04
CA PRO A 103 -4.02 -0.77 17.38
C PRO A 103 -4.31 -2.22 16.99
N THR A 104 -4.98 -2.98 17.85
CA THR A 104 -5.38 -4.37 17.58
C THR A 104 -6.44 -4.49 16.49
N MET A 105 -7.33 -3.50 16.39
CA MET A 105 -8.34 -3.40 15.35
C MET A 105 -7.72 -3.04 13.99
N ILE A 106 -6.68 -2.20 13.99
CA ILE A 106 -5.87 -1.92 12.78
C ILE A 106 -5.16 -3.19 12.30
N ASP A 107 -4.52 -3.95 13.19
CA ASP A 107 -3.89 -5.23 12.80
C ASP A 107 -4.92 -6.16 12.19
N TYR A 108 -6.04 -6.39 12.87
CA TYR A 108 -7.14 -7.21 12.35
C TYR A 108 -7.59 -6.75 10.96
N ALA A 109 -7.90 -5.46 10.79
CA ALA A 109 -8.36 -4.92 9.52
C ALA A 109 -7.31 -5.06 8.40
N THR A 110 -6.03 -4.84 8.72
CA THR A 110 -4.93 -5.00 7.77
C THR A 110 -4.75 -6.46 7.37
N ARG A 111 -4.81 -7.41 8.32
CA ARG A 111 -4.73 -8.85 8.01
C ARG A 111 -5.88 -9.28 7.12
N ASN A 112 -7.08 -8.85 7.49
CA ASN A 112 -8.30 -9.19 6.79
C ASN A 112 -8.24 -8.69 5.34
N MET A 113 -7.82 -7.44 5.15
CA MET A 113 -7.61 -6.85 3.83
C MET A 113 -6.58 -7.64 3.01
N LEU A 114 -5.41 -7.95 3.57
CA LEU A 114 -4.38 -8.74 2.89
C LEU A 114 -4.89 -10.11 2.46
N GLN A 115 -5.63 -10.81 3.32
CA GLN A 115 -6.20 -12.12 3.01
C GLN A 115 -7.16 -12.04 1.82
N HIS A 116 -8.05 -11.04 1.79
CA HIS A 116 -9.00 -10.85 0.70
C HIS A 116 -8.33 -10.43 -0.62
N PHE A 117 -7.27 -9.61 -0.57
CA PHE A 117 -6.51 -9.25 -1.76
C PHE A 117 -5.69 -10.43 -2.32
N LYS A 118 -5.16 -11.30 -1.45
CA LYS A 118 -4.53 -12.56 -1.87
C LYS A 118 -5.55 -13.53 -2.45
N LEU A 119 -6.72 -13.64 -1.83
CA LEU A 119 -7.86 -14.42 -2.32
C LEU A 119 -8.23 -14.01 -3.75
N ALA A 120 -8.41 -12.71 -3.99
CA ALA A 120 -8.72 -12.15 -5.31
C ALA A 120 -7.67 -12.47 -6.39
N ASN A 121 -6.43 -12.74 -6.00
CA ASN A 121 -5.29 -12.91 -6.92
C ASN A 121 -4.67 -14.32 -6.81
N LYS A 122 -5.44 -15.34 -6.40
CA LYS A 122 -4.96 -16.74 -6.23
C LYS A 122 -4.26 -17.34 -7.46
N GLN A 123 -4.60 -16.86 -8.66
CA GLN A 123 -4.04 -17.37 -9.92
C GLN A 123 -2.71 -16.71 -10.30
N ASP A 124 -2.22 -15.75 -9.52
CA ASP A 124 -0.95 -15.09 -9.78
C ASP A 124 0.23 -16.01 -9.46
N GLU A 125 0.88 -16.52 -10.51
CA GLU A 125 2.09 -17.36 -10.42
C GLU A 125 3.24 -16.69 -9.65
N ALA A 126 3.29 -15.35 -9.64
CA ALA A 126 4.32 -14.59 -8.95
C ALA A 126 3.90 -14.02 -7.60
N GLN A 127 2.64 -14.20 -7.20
CA GLN A 127 2.08 -13.79 -5.90
C GLN A 127 2.40 -12.33 -5.49
N THR A 128 2.44 -11.41 -6.45
CA THR A 128 2.78 -9.99 -6.26
C THR A 128 1.79 -9.00 -6.88
N ASP A 129 0.84 -9.47 -7.68
CA ASP A 129 -0.14 -8.64 -8.40
C ASP A 129 -1.02 -7.85 -7.42
N TYR A 130 -1.45 -8.49 -6.34
CA TYR A 130 -2.19 -7.83 -5.27
C TYR A 130 -1.38 -6.73 -4.57
N MET A 131 -0.05 -6.89 -4.47
CA MET A 131 0.82 -5.86 -3.88
C MET A 131 0.90 -4.65 -4.81
N LEU A 132 1.02 -4.86 -6.12
CA LEU A 132 1.02 -3.78 -7.12
C LEU A 132 -0.30 -3.00 -7.11
N GLN A 133 -1.43 -3.71 -7.08
CA GLN A 133 -2.76 -3.10 -6.99
C GLN A 133 -2.89 -2.24 -5.73
N LEU A 134 -2.51 -2.77 -4.56
CA LEU A 134 -2.55 -2.03 -3.31
C LEU A 134 -1.60 -0.82 -3.30
N LEU A 135 -0.40 -0.95 -3.90
CA LEU A 135 0.55 0.18 -4.02
C LEU A 135 0.00 1.36 -4.81
N GLN A 136 -0.96 1.15 -5.74
CA GLN A 136 -1.64 2.25 -6.42
C GLN A 136 -2.58 3.04 -5.49
N VAL A 137 -3.21 2.37 -4.53
CA VAL A 137 -4.23 2.98 -3.66
C VAL A 137 -3.64 3.55 -2.37
N ILE A 138 -2.52 2.99 -1.88
CA ILE A 138 -1.87 3.39 -0.64
C ILE A 138 -1.64 4.92 -0.52
N PRO A 139 -1.16 5.65 -1.56
CA PRO A 139 -1.03 7.11 -1.47
C PRO A 139 -2.34 7.83 -1.11
N HIS A 140 -3.47 7.36 -1.64
CA HIS A 140 -4.79 7.91 -1.33
C HIS A 140 -5.23 7.55 0.10
N MET A 141 -4.92 6.35 0.57
CA MET A 141 -5.22 5.91 1.94
C MET A 141 -4.40 6.69 2.98
N LEU A 142 -3.12 6.96 2.70
CA LEU A 142 -2.21 7.71 3.58
C LEU A 142 -2.72 9.12 3.89
N VAL A 143 -3.38 9.77 2.93
CA VAL A 143 -3.92 11.13 3.06
C VAL A 143 -5.40 11.17 3.44
N ALA A 144 -6.12 10.05 3.31
CA ALA A 144 -7.56 9.99 3.58
C ALA A 144 -7.90 10.14 5.07
N SER A 145 -7.18 9.43 5.95
CA SER A 145 -7.39 9.48 7.41
C SER A 145 -6.22 8.89 8.19
N GLU A 146 -6.20 9.09 9.51
CA GLU A 146 -5.23 8.45 10.40
C GLU A 146 -5.38 6.92 10.42
N THR A 147 -6.62 6.41 10.32
CA THR A 147 -6.89 4.96 10.17
C THR A 147 -6.34 4.44 8.85
N GLY A 148 -6.55 5.16 7.74
CA GLY A 148 -6.00 4.82 6.43
C GLY A 148 -4.47 4.82 6.42
N LYS A 149 -3.85 5.79 7.09
CA LYS A 149 -2.40 5.86 7.28
C LYS A 149 -1.86 4.64 8.03
N MET A 150 -2.52 4.25 9.11
CA MET A 150 -2.09 3.10 9.91
C MET A 150 -2.25 1.76 9.20
N ILE A 151 -3.35 1.56 8.47
CA ILE A 151 -3.55 0.38 7.61
C ILE A 151 -2.49 0.37 6.50
N SER A 152 -2.24 1.51 5.84
CA SER A 152 -1.21 1.63 4.81
C SER A 152 0.17 1.20 5.32
N PHE A 153 0.54 1.64 6.52
CA PHE A 153 1.81 1.23 7.12
C PHE A 153 1.84 -0.27 7.41
N GLY A 154 0.73 -0.85 7.88
CA GLY A 154 0.59 -2.29 8.06
C GLY A 154 0.81 -3.08 6.75
N LEU A 155 0.19 -2.62 5.65
CA LEU A 155 0.34 -3.22 4.32
C LEU A 155 1.78 -3.14 3.81
N LEU A 156 2.39 -1.95 3.86
CA LEU A 156 3.77 -1.73 3.41
C LEU A 156 4.77 -2.61 4.18
N ARG A 157 4.56 -2.75 5.50
CA ARG A 157 5.34 -3.66 6.35
C ARG A 157 5.18 -5.11 5.90
N ALA A 158 3.95 -5.56 5.68
CA ALA A 158 3.67 -6.92 5.25
C ALA A 158 4.35 -7.24 3.91
N PHE A 159 4.33 -6.31 2.94
CA PHE A 159 5.02 -6.49 1.66
C PHE A 159 6.53 -6.68 1.85
N ILE A 160 7.17 -5.81 2.65
CA ILE A 160 8.61 -5.91 2.91
C ILE A 160 8.96 -7.24 3.58
N ALA A 161 8.19 -7.69 4.57
CA ALA A 161 8.42 -8.98 5.22
C ALA A 161 8.30 -10.15 4.25
N GLU A 162 7.23 -10.20 3.48
CA GLU A 162 6.97 -11.28 2.53
C GLU A 162 8.07 -11.35 1.47
N LEU A 163 8.51 -10.21 0.94
CA LEU A 163 9.60 -10.14 -0.02
C LEU A 163 10.96 -10.50 0.58
N SER A 164 11.20 -10.17 1.85
CA SER A 164 12.44 -10.51 2.56
C SER A 164 12.62 -12.01 2.84
N GLY A 165 11.57 -12.83 2.68
CA GLY A 165 11.61 -14.27 2.94
C GLY A 165 11.85 -14.63 4.42
N SER A 166 11.72 -13.67 5.34
CA SER A 166 12.05 -13.86 6.76
C SER A 166 11.17 -14.89 7.48
N GLY A 167 10.08 -15.39 6.87
CA GLY A 167 9.21 -16.45 7.40
C GLY A 167 8.48 -16.12 8.71
N GLN A 168 8.74 -14.94 9.27
CA GLN A 168 8.18 -14.47 10.53
C GLN A 168 6.91 -13.67 10.24
N PRO A 169 5.75 -14.06 10.80
CA PRO A 169 4.55 -13.26 10.66
C PRO A 169 4.81 -11.89 11.29
N ILE A 170 4.78 -10.83 10.46
CA ILE A 170 4.80 -9.47 11.01
C ILE A 170 3.54 -9.29 11.85
N ILE A 171 3.77 -8.89 13.09
CA ILE A 171 2.73 -8.33 13.94
C ILE A 171 2.45 -6.93 13.35
N MET A 172 1.29 -6.76 12.71
CA MET A 172 0.93 -5.56 11.94
C MET A 172 0.45 -4.41 12.84
N HIS A 173 0.26 -4.65 14.15
CA HIS A 173 0.01 -3.58 15.11
C HIS A 173 1.31 -2.99 15.65
N ILE A 174 1.48 -1.69 15.38
CA ILE A 174 2.11 -0.62 16.18
C ILE A 174 3.45 -0.80 16.91
N TYR A 175 4.08 -1.97 17.01
CA TYR A 175 5.28 -2.15 17.84
C TYR A 175 6.56 -2.36 17.03
N ARG A 176 6.46 -2.51 15.70
CA ARG A 176 7.64 -2.67 14.83
C ARG A 176 8.00 -1.35 14.16
N ASN A 177 9.18 -0.85 14.51
CA ASN A 177 9.76 0.35 13.92
C ASN A 177 10.28 0.06 12.51
N ILE A 178 10.56 1.12 11.76
CA ILE A 178 11.14 1.00 10.42
C ILE A 178 12.53 0.33 10.49
N THR A 179 13.21 0.45 11.63
CA THR A 179 14.50 -0.20 11.90
C THR A 179 14.41 -1.73 11.78
N GLU A 180 13.36 -2.37 12.28
CA GLU A 180 13.19 -3.82 12.14
C GLU A 180 13.03 -4.26 10.69
N LEU A 181 12.27 -3.49 9.90
CA LEU A 181 12.11 -3.75 8.47
C LEU A 181 13.42 -3.54 7.73
N TRP A 182 14.18 -2.52 8.11
CA TRP A 182 15.52 -2.31 7.58
C TRP A 182 16.42 -3.52 7.86
N TYR A 183 16.37 -4.09 9.07
CA TYR A 183 17.12 -5.31 9.35
C TYR A 183 16.69 -6.48 8.46
N MET A 184 15.40 -6.63 8.16
CA MET A 184 14.93 -7.65 7.20
C MET A 184 15.47 -7.40 5.79
N ILE A 185 15.42 -6.16 5.30
CA ILE A 185 15.94 -5.78 3.97
C ILE A 185 17.44 -6.04 3.88
N LYS A 186 18.20 -5.71 4.93
CA LYS A 186 19.65 -5.90 4.97
C LYS A 186 20.06 -7.37 4.87
N GLN A 187 19.19 -8.32 5.24
CA GLN A 187 19.45 -9.76 5.07
C GLN A 187 19.17 -10.27 3.66
N ILE A 188 18.53 -9.47 2.80
CA ILE A 188 18.28 -9.86 1.41
C ILE A 188 19.62 -9.85 0.67
N ASN A 189 19.99 -11.00 0.10
CA ASN A 189 21.15 -11.10 -0.76
C ASN A 189 20.89 -10.32 -2.06
N LEU A 190 21.65 -9.24 -2.27
CA LEU A 190 21.53 -8.37 -3.45
C LEU A 190 21.82 -9.10 -4.76
N ASP A 191 22.69 -10.11 -4.75
CA ASP A 191 23.00 -10.88 -5.96
C ASP A 191 21.78 -11.73 -6.38
N THR A 192 21.12 -12.38 -5.40
CA THR A 192 19.84 -13.08 -5.58
C THR A 192 18.74 -12.15 -6.11
N VAL A 193 18.64 -10.92 -5.58
CA VAL A 193 17.64 -9.95 -6.06
C VAL A 193 17.80 -9.67 -7.55
N LEU A 194 19.03 -9.53 -8.02
CA LEU A 194 19.24 -9.15 -9.41
C LEU A 194 19.14 -10.34 -10.34
N GLU A 195 19.64 -11.50 -9.94
CA GLU A 195 19.65 -12.70 -10.77
C GLU A 195 18.26 -13.34 -10.89
N GLU A 196 17.52 -13.40 -9.78
CA GLU A 196 16.31 -14.21 -9.69
C GLU A 196 15.02 -13.37 -9.67
N TRP A 197 15.05 -12.13 -9.17
CA TRP A 197 13.80 -11.39 -9.02
C TRP A 197 13.39 -10.69 -10.32
N PRO A 198 12.10 -10.74 -10.68
CA PRO A 198 11.59 -9.89 -11.73
C PRO A 198 11.60 -8.41 -11.27
N LEU A 199 11.78 -7.48 -12.20
CA LEU A 199 11.83 -6.04 -11.91
C LEU A 199 10.62 -5.54 -11.09
N ARG A 200 9.43 -6.12 -11.29
CA ARG A 200 8.23 -5.82 -10.49
C ARG A 200 8.43 -6.07 -9.00
N LYS A 201 9.12 -7.14 -8.63
CA LYS A 201 9.35 -7.51 -7.23
C LYS A 201 10.32 -6.54 -6.57
N ILE A 202 11.37 -6.14 -7.30
CA ILE A 202 12.31 -5.10 -6.86
C ILE A 202 11.57 -3.77 -6.68
N TYR A 203 10.72 -3.38 -7.64
CA TYR A 203 9.90 -2.17 -7.53
C TYR A 203 8.98 -2.19 -6.31
N ILE A 204 8.27 -3.30 -6.04
CA ILE A 204 7.40 -3.39 -4.87
C ILE A 204 8.20 -3.16 -3.60
N LEU A 205 9.36 -3.81 -3.46
CA LEU A 205 10.24 -3.63 -2.31
C LEU A 205 10.66 -2.16 -2.16
N THR A 206 11.19 -1.57 -3.22
CA THR A 206 11.70 -0.19 -3.21
C THR A 206 10.58 0.82 -2.95
N LYS A 207 9.47 0.72 -3.68
CA LYS A 207 8.31 1.61 -3.53
C LYS A 207 7.72 1.50 -2.12
N SER A 208 7.62 0.28 -1.59
CA SER A 208 7.07 0.06 -0.25
C SER A 208 7.93 0.72 0.82
N PHE A 209 9.25 0.50 0.75
CA PHE A 209 10.19 1.10 1.69
C PHE A 209 10.23 2.63 1.58
N ALA A 210 10.26 3.17 0.36
CA ALA A 210 10.24 4.60 0.10
C ALA A 210 8.99 5.29 0.66
N LEU A 211 7.80 4.73 0.37
CA LEU A 211 6.52 5.27 0.89
C LEU A 211 6.50 5.25 2.41
N LEU A 212 6.97 4.16 3.04
CA LEU A 212 7.00 4.04 4.48
C LEU A 212 7.96 5.05 5.13
N MET A 213 9.18 5.18 4.60
CA MET A 213 10.18 6.16 5.06
C MET A 213 9.66 7.59 4.95
N ASN A 214 9.15 7.97 3.78
CA ASN A 214 8.66 9.33 3.52
C ASN A 214 7.45 9.65 4.40
N SER A 215 6.50 8.72 4.55
CA SER A 215 5.31 8.94 5.37
C SER A 215 5.63 8.99 6.87
N ALA A 216 6.69 8.30 7.32
CA ALA A 216 7.13 8.39 8.69
C ALA A 216 7.92 9.68 8.98
N ALA A 217 8.77 10.10 8.03
CA ALA A 217 9.58 11.31 8.12
C ALA A 217 8.75 12.60 8.03
N PHE A 218 7.85 12.66 7.04
CA PHE A 218 7.12 13.88 6.67
C PHE A 218 5.62 13.80 6.99
N GLY A 219 5.12 12.65 7.41
CA GLY A 219 3.73 12.53 7.84
C GLY A 219 3.50 13.27 9.15
N ALA A 220 2.42 14.06 9.21
CA ALA A 220 1.94 14.65 10.45
C ALA A 220 1.43 13.53 11.40
N ASN A 221 2.35 12.88 12.10
CA ASN A 221 2.10 11.66 12.89
C ASN A 221 1.87 11.95 14.38
N THR A 222 1.76 13.22 14.78
CA THR A 222 1.65 13.64 16.19
C THR A 222 0.38 13.12 16.86
N ALA A 223 -0.77 13.21 16.18
CA ALA A 223 -2.06 12.73 16.70
C ALA A 223 -2.04 11.21 16.94
N LEU A 224 -1.49 10.44 15.99
CA LEU A 224 -1.30 9.00 16.15
C LEU A 224 -0.39 8.66 17.33
N LYS A 225 0.74 9.36 17.48
CA LYS A 225 1.65 9.16 18.62
C LYS A 225 0.96 9.43 19.96
N GLN A 226 0.10 10.45 20.03
CA GLN A 226 -0.72 10.75 21.22
C GLN A 226 -1.78 9.67 21.49
N ALA A 227 -2.38 9.11 20.43
CA ALA A 227 -3.30 7.98 20.50
C ALA A 227 -2.63 6.62 20.82
N GLY A 228 -1.32 6.60 21.07
CA GLY A 228 -0.57 5.41 21.50
C GLY A 228 0.04 4.58 20.37
N TYR A 229 -0.02 5.05 19.13
CA TYR A 229 0.63 4.41 18.00
C TYR A 229 2.15 4.60 18.02
N ARG A 230 2.91 3.61 17.56
CA ARG A 230 4.38 3.68 17.37
C ARG A 230 4.77 3.17 15.97
N GLY A 231 6.08 3.19 15.69
CA GLY A 231 6.67 2.68 14.46
C GLY A 231 6.88 3.75 13.39
N PHE A 232 6.93 5.01 13.80
CA PHE A 232 7.24 6.17 12.95
C PHE A 232 8.72 6.57 13.05
N GLU A 233 9.47 5.94 13.94
CA GLU A 233 10.87 6.23 14.18
C GLU A 233 11.69 5.76 12.97
N LEU A 234 12.44 6.70 12.39
CA LEU A 234 13.37 6.41 11.31
C LEU A 234 14.58 5.62 11.85
N PRO A 235 15.17 4.72 11.05
CA PRO A 235 16.37 4.00 11.47
C PRO A 235 17.54 4.97 11.72
N ALA A 236 18.29 4.77 12.80
CA ALA A 236 19.45 5.60 13.12
C ALA A 236 20.58 5.48 12.08
N ASN A 237 20.68 4.33 11.40
CA ASN A 237 21.76 4.03 10.46
C ASN A 237 21.37 4.40 9.02
N MET A 238 21.02 5.66 8.78
CA MET A 238 20.65 6.15 7.45
C MET A 238 21.76 5.98 6.40
N ALA A 239 23.03 6.04 6.82
CA ALA A 239 24.17 5.80 5.93
C ALA A 239 24.20 4.36 5.38
N ASP A 240 23.90 3.36 6.22
CA ASP A 240 23.81 1.96 5.81
C ASP A 240 22.68 1.74 4.78
N ILE A 241 21.53 2.39 5.01
CA ILE A 241 20.37 2.35 4.11
C ILE A 241 20.74 2.96 2.75
N LYS A 242 21.30 4.18 2.76
CA LYS A 242 21.75 4.86 1.54
C LYS A 242 22.73 3.98 0.77
N LYS A 243 23.73 3.39 1.44
CA LYS A 243 24.72 2.50 0.79
C LYS A 243 24.10 1.26 0.14
N TRP A 244 23.15 0.61 0.81
CA TRP A 244 22.51 -0.59 0.27
C TRP A 244 21.66 -0.26 -0.95
N PHE A 245 20.86 0.81 -0.89
CA PHE A 245 20.04 1.24 -2.02
C PHE A 245 20.86 1.83 -3.16
N ASP A 246 22.00 2.48 -2.88
CA ASP A 246 22.96 2.92 -3.90
C ASP A 246 23.57 1.72 -4.63
N THR A 247 23.94 0.67 -3.90
CA THR A 247 24.42 -0.59 -4.49
C THR A 247 23.36 -1.23 -5.38
N LEU A 248 22.11 -1.33 -4.89
CA LEU A 248 20.99 -1.85 -5.68
C LEU A 248 20.76 -1.01 -6.95
N ARG A 249 20.74 0.32 -6.80
CA ARG A 249 20.53 1.28 -7.88
C ARG A 249 21.58 1.15 -8.97
N ASN A 250 22.86 1.12 -8.61
CA ASN A 250 23.96 0.98 -9.56
C ASN A 250 23.89 -0.35 -10.32
N LYS A 251 23.57 -1.45 -9.64
CA LYS A 251 23.43 -2.75 -10.30
C LYS A 251 22.20 -2.82 -11.22
N ILE A 252 21.07 -2.18 -10.87
CA ILE A 252 19.91 -2.08 -11.77
C ILE A 252 20.26 -1.25 -13.00
N GLU A 253 20.94 -0.11 -12.82
CA GLU A 253 21.36 0.75 -13.92
C GLU A 253 22.24 -0.01 -14.90
N GLU A 254 23.21 -0.79 -14.42
CA GLU A 254 24.07 -1.62 -15.25
C GLU A 254 23.29 -2.70 -16.01
N LYS A 255 22.50 -3.52 -15.29
CA LYS A 255 21.80 -4.68 -15.85
C LYS A 255 20.65 -4.29 -16.78
N HIS A 256 19.98 -3.17 -16.51
CA HIS A 256 18.76 -2.75 -17.19
C HIS A 256 18.90 -1.38 -17.89
N LYS A 257 20.13 -1.01 -18.29
CA LYS A 257 20.46 0.29 -18.92
C LYS A 257 19.64 0.64 -20.16
N ASP A 258 19.10 -0.34 -20.87
CA ASP A 258 18.30 -0.15 -22.08
C ASP A 258 16.79 -0.40 -21.85
N ASN A 259 16.42 -0.83 -20.65
CA ASN A 259 15.04 -1.13 -20.28
C ASN A 259 14.40 0.09 -19.58
N LYS A 260 13.25 0.55 -20.10
CA LYS A 260 12.52 1.70 -19.55
C LYS A 260 12.12 1.51 -18.07
N ALA A 261 11.71 0.29 -17.69
CA ALA A 261 11.36 -0.04 -16.32
C ALA A 261 12.56 -0.05 -15.38
N GLY A 262 13.71 -0.53 -15.84
CA GLY A 262 14.97 -0.40 -15.11
C GLY A 262 15.31 1.07 -14.83
N LYS A 263 15.28 1.92 -15.87
CA LYS A 263 15.56 3.38 -15.74
C LYS A 263 14.60 4.08 -14.78
N ASN A 264 13.32 3.74 -14.82
CA ASN A 264 12.33 4.34 -13.92
C ASN A 264 12.50 3.88 -12.48
N LEU A 265 12.86 2.61 -12.26
CA LEU A 265 13.18 2.11 -10.93
C LEU A 265 14.43 2.79 -10.34
N VAL A 266 15.46 3.01 -11.16
CA VAL A 266 16.65 3.80 -10.78
C VAL A 266 16.23 5.20 -10.31
N ARG A 267 15.42 5.92 -11.12
CA ARG A 267 14.89 7.24 -10.74
C ARG A 267 14.09 7.19 -9.43
N LEU A 268 13.28 6.17 -9.23
CA LEU A 268 12.52 6.01 -8.01
C LEU A 268 13.45 5.91 -6.79
N ILE A 269 14.51 5.11 -6.87
CA ILE A 269 15.52 4.99 -5.81
C ILE A 269 16.23 6.34 -5.59
N ASP A 270 16.68 6.97 -6.67
CA ASP A 270 17.38 8.25 -6.62
C ASP A 270 16.53 9.31 -5.89
N PHE A 271 15.29 9.54 -6.32
CA PHE A 271 14.46 10.62 -5.79
C PHE A 271 13.80 10.33 -4.43
N ASN A 272 13.49 9.08 -4.13
CA ASN A 272 12.68 8.77 -2.94
C ASN A 272 13.48 8.14 -1.79
N ILE A 273 14.72 7.71 -2.02
CA ILE A 273 15.54 7.05 -1.01
C ILE A 273 16.93 7.68 -0.89
N LEU A 274 17.60 7.99 -2.02
CA LEU A 274 18.97 8.50 -2.00
C LEU A 274 19.07 10.04 -1.92
N MET A 275 18.08 10.76 -2.47
CA MET A 275 17.97 12.23 -2.41
C MET A 275 17.05 12.81 -1.31
N PRO A 276 16.91 12.27 -0.08
CA PRO A 276 16.25 13.04 0.97
C PRO A 276 17.28 14.01 1.61
N GLU A 277 17.59 15.11 0.93
CA GLU A 277 18.20 16.34 1.47
C GLU A 277 17.46 17.51 0.78
N THR A 278 16.88 18.53 1.42
CA THR A 278 17.29 19.34 2.58
C THR A 278 16.09 20.11 3.18
N GLU A 279 15.88 20.08 4.50
CA GLU A 279 15.13 21.14 5.21
C GLU A 279 15.82 21.57 6.53
N ASN A 280 17.16 21.44 6.62
CA ASN A 280 17.95 21.97 7.75
C ASN A 280 19.20 22.79 7.31
N GLU A 281 19.25 23.29 6.08
CA GLU A 281 20.19 24.36 5.67
C GLU A 281 19.48 25.71 5.45
N VAL A 282 18.42 25.97 6.22
CA VAL A 282 17.89 27.33 6.40
C VAL A 282 17.79 27.59 7.90
N GLY A 283 18.92 27.96 8.50
CA GLY A 283 19.00 28.24 9.94
C GLY A 283 20.42 28.43 10.45
N THR A 284 21.25 29.18 9.73
CA THR A 284 22.30 30.00 10.35
C THR A 284 21.66 31.24 10.98
#